data_AF-A0A7V2X6Z5-F1
#
_entry.id   AF-A0A7V2X6Z5-F1
#
_cell.length_a   1.000
_cell.length_b   1.000
_cell.length_c   1.000
_cell.angle_alpha   90.00
_cell.angle_beta   90.00
_cell.angle_gamma   90.00
#
_symmetry.space_group_name_H-M   'P 1'
#
loop_
_entity.id
_entity.type
_entity.pdbx_description
1 polymer ?
#
loop_
_entity_poly.entity_id
_entity_poly.type
_entity_poly.pdbx_seq_one_letter_code
_entity_poly.pdbx_strand_id
1 'polypeptide(L)'
;MLIAGISAFLGAAGSAVADEDRSSMLWYRRPARQWVQALPVGNGRMGAMVFGGAPEERIQFNEETLWDGYFGRNRVNPRAKEALPKIREL
;
A
#
# COMPACT_ATOMS: atom_id res chain seq x y z
N MET A 1 -23.24 45.92 43.71
CA MET A 1 -23.42 44.77 42.79
C MET A 1 -22.14 43.95 42.79
N LEU A 2 -22.01 43.05 43.76
CA LEU A 2 -20.98 42.00 43.80
C LEU A 2 -21.65 40.73 43.27
N ILE A 3 -21.24 40.23 42.11
CA ILE A 3 -21.55 38.86 41.71
C ILE A 3 -20.23 38.11 41.70
N ALA A 4 -20.15 37.17 42.63
CA ALA A 4 -19.04 36.27 42.90
C ALA A 4 -18.71 35.43 41.67
N GLY A 5 -17.41 35.21 41.46
CA GLY A 5 -16.90 34.25 40.51
C GLY A 5 -17.31 32.83 40.86
N ILE A 6 -17.64 32.07 39.83
CA ILE A 6 -17.62 30.60 39.87
C ILE A 6 -16.59 30.18 38.84
N SER A 7 -15.38 29.90 39.33
CA SER A 7 -14.44 29.03 38.63
C SER A 7 -14.97 27.61 38.75
N ALA A 8 -15.53 27.07 37.66
CA ALA A 8 -15.76 25.65 37.53
C ALA A 8 -14.61 25.06 36.70
N PHE A 9 -13.54 24.67 37.40
CA PHE A 9 -12.63 23.64 36.92
C PHE A 9 -13.30 22.30 37.19
N LEU A 10 -13.69 21.55 36.15
CA LEU A 10 -13.89 20.10 36.28
C LEU A 10 -13.83 19.42 34.91
N GLY A 11 -12.94 18.43 34.80
CA GLY A 11 -12.98 17.43 33.73
C GLY A 11 -11.92 17.58 32.66
N ALA A 12 -10.63 17.56 33.03
CA ALA A 12 -9.63 17.00 32.14
C ALA A 12 -9.91 15.49 32.01
N ALA A 13 -10.84 15.12 31.11
CA ALA A 13 -10.76 13.83 30.46
C ALA A 13 -9.56 13.92 29.53
N GLY A 14 -8.36 13.78 30.10
CA GLY A 14 -7.21 13.38 29.33
C GLY A 14 -7.59 12.04 28.73
N SER A 15 -8.01 12.05 27.48
CA SER A 15 -8.03 10.85 26.66
C SER A 15 -6.67 10.24 26.84
N ALA A 16 -6.58 9.12 27.56
CA ALA A 16 -5.41 8.27 27.48
C ALA A 16 -5.32 7.88 26.01
N VAL A 17 -4.54 8.64 25.25
CA VAL A 17 -4.10 8.23 23.93
C VAL A 17 -3.36 6.95 24.23
N ALA A 18 -3.98 5.82 23.93
CA ALA A 18 -3.33 4.54 24.00
C ALA A 18 -1.97 4.71 23.30
N ASP A 19 -0.89 4.34 23.98
CA ASP A 19 0.44 4.33 23.38
C ASP A 19 0.40 3.25 22.30
N GLU A 20 -0.05 3.64 21.10
CA GLU A 20 -0.11 2.74 19.97
C GLU A 20 1.32 2.27 19.72
N ASP A 21 1.55 0.97 19.79
CA ASP A 21 2.84 0.40 19.40
C ASP A 21 3.07 0.69 17.91
N ARG A 22 3.81 1.76 17.65
CA ARG A 22 4.13 2.25 16.31
C ARG A 22 5.21 1.44 15.62
N SER A 23 5.71 0.35 16.23
CA SER A 23 6.73 -0.51 15.64
C SER A 23 6.34 -1.04 14.25
N SER A 24 5.03 -1.20 14.01
CA SER A 24 4.48 -1.73 12.75
C SER A 24 3.91 -0.66 11.80
N MET A 25 4.08 0.63 12.11
CA MET A 25 3.51 1.72 11.32
C MET A 25 4.55 2.35 10.38
N LEU A 26 4.20 2.44 9.10
CA LEU A 26 4.95 3.24 8.13
C LEU A 26 4.32 4.64 8.03
N TRP A 27 5.06 5.67 8.40
CA TRP A 27 4.62 7.07 8.38
C TRP A 27 5.66 7.99 7.73
N TYR A 28 5.21 8.95 6.92
CA TYR A 28 6.07 9.86 6.18
C TYR A 28 5.58 11.31 6.28
N ARG A 29 6.51 12.26 6.28
CA ARG A 29 6.22 13.71 6.41
C ARG A 29 5.94 14.41 5.07
N ARG A 30 6.06 13.70 3.95
CA ARG A 30 5.93 14.26 2.60
C ARG A 30 5.23 13.26 1.67
N PRO A 31 4.47 13.74 0.68
CA PRO A 31 3.88 12.88 -0.34
C PRO A 31 4.95 12.18 -1.17
N ALA A 32 4.57 11.03 -1.73
CA ALA A 32 5.39 10.29 -2.68
C ALA A 32 5.54 11.08 -4.00
N ARG A 33 6.77 11.19 -4.52
CA ARG A 33 7.03 11.79 -5.85
C ARG A 33 7.19 10.74 -6.94
N GLN A 34 7.46 9.50 -6.55
CA GLN A 34 7.70 8.36 -7.42
C GLN A 34 6.98 7.14 -6.86
N TRP A 35 6.62 6.20 -7.73
CA TRP A 35 5.83 5.02 -7.40
C TRP A 35 6.40 4.18 -6.25
N VAL A 36 7.73 4.01 -6.21
CA VAL A 36 8.43 3.24 -5.16
C VAL A 36 8.34 3.86 -3.75
N GLN A 37 7.85 5.10 -3.64
CA GLN A 37 7.63 5.79 -2.36
C GLN A 37 6.17 5.73 -1.89
N ALA A 38 5.24 5.33 -2.78
CA ALA A 38 3.83 5.26 -2.45
C ALA A 38 3.54 4.04 -1.56
N LEU A 39 2.49 4.14 -0.75
CA LEU A 39 2.13 3.10 0.21
C LEU A 39 1.22 2.05 -0.45
N PRO A 40 1.60 0.75 -0.44
CA PRO A 40 0.78 -0.31 -0.99
C PRO A 40 -0.35 -0.71 -0.03
N VAL A 41 -1.55 -0.89 -0.56
CA VAL A 41 -2.69 -1.51 0.12
C VAL A 41 -3.35 -2.53 -0.81
N GLY A 42 -3.95 -3.59 -0.28
CA GLY A 42 -4.63 -4.59 -1.11
C GLY A 42 -5.32 -5.70 -0.33
N ASN A 43 -6.18 -6.44 -1.02
CA ASN A 43 -6.98 -7.55 -0.44
C ASN A 43 -6.68 -8.91 -1.07
N GLY A 44 -5.52 -9.04 -1.72
CA GLY A 44 -5.12 -10.23 -2.48
C GLY A 44 -5.50 -10.18 -3.95
N ARG A 45 -6.65 -9.60 -4.32
CA ARG A 45 -7.11 -9.50 -5.72
C ARG A 45 -6.93 -8.10 -6.31
N MET A 46 -7.34 -7.08 -5.56
CA MET A 46 -7.14 -5.68 -5.92
C MET A 46 -6.03 -5.07 -5.07
N GLY A 47 -5.21 -4.24 -5.69
CA GLY A 47 -4.17 -3.47 -5.04
C GLY A 47 -4.27 -1.99 -5.38
N ALA A 48 -3.72 -1.15 -4.52
CA ALA A 48 -3.57 0.27 -4.79
C ALA A 48 -2.28 0.83 -4.18
N MET A 49 -1.77 1.89 -4.80
CA MET A 49 -0.61 2.65 -4.33
C MET A 49 -1.06 4.07 -4.01
N VAL A 50 -0.92 4.48 -2.75
CA VAL A 50 -1.36 5.79 -2.24
C VAL A 50 -0.19 6.77 -2.20
N PHE A 51 -0.33 7.92 -2.87
CA PHE A 51 0.76 8.91 -2.98
C PHE A 51 0.73 9.97 -1.88
N GLY A 52 -0.44 10.30 -1.32
CA GLY A 52 -0.59 11.24 -0.19
C GLY A 52 -0.51 12.73 -0.59
N GLY A 53 -0.75 13.05 -1.86
CA GLY A 53 -0.63 14.39 -2.43
C GLY A 53 -1.81 15.31 -2.08
N ALA A 54 -1.54 16.60 -1.83
CA ALA A 54 -2.56 17.64 -1.66
C ALA A 54 -2.19 18.88 -2.50
N PRO A 55 -3.15 19.57 -3.15
CA PRO A 55 -4.61 19.35 -3.08
C PRO A 55 -5.12 18.18 -3.93
N GLU A 56 -4.28 17.64 -4.81
CA GLU A 56 -4.62 16.53 -5.69
C GLU A 56 -3.93 15.25 -5.24
N GLU A 57 -4.73 14.21 -5.04
CA GLU A 57 -4.27 12.87 -4.68
C GLU A 57 -4.18 11.98 -5.93
N ARG A 58 -3.20 11.08 -5.93
CA ARG A 58 -3.06 10.04 -6.94
C ARG A 58 -3.10 8.68 -6.29
N ILE A 59 -4.14 7.92 -6.58
CA ILE A 59 -4.21 6.50 -6.24
C ILE A 59 -4.09 5.68 -7.52
N GLN A 60 -3.02 4.89 -7.63
CA GLN A 60 -2.92 3.91 -8.72
C GLN A 60 -3.60 2.61 -8.27
N PHE A 61 -4.33 1.96 -9.17
CA PHE A 61 -4.96 0.67 -8.93
C PHE A 61 -4.35 -0.45 -9.77
N ASN A 62 -4.38 -1.65 -9.22
CA ASN A 62 -4.00 -2.91 -9.86
C ASN A 62 -5.09 -3.97 -9.62
N GLU A 63 -5.26 -4.87 -10.58
CA GLU A 63 -6.14 -6.04 -10.50
C GLU A 63 -5.31 -7.27 -10.89
N GLU A 64 -5.36 -8.31 -10.07
CA GLU A 64 -4.50 -9.50 -10.17
C GLU A 64 -4.58 -10.20 -11.53
N THR A 65 -5.72 -10.15 -12.21
CA THR A 65 -5.99 -10.90 -13.45
C THR A 65 -5.80 -10.07 -14.71
N LEU A 66 -5.45 -8.78 -14.60
CA LEU A 66 -5.22 -7.91 -15.74
C LEU A 66 -3.82 -8.16 -16.34
N TRP A 67 -3.75 -9.13 -17.25
CA TRP A 67 -2.54 -9.49 -17.98
C TRP A 67 -2.72 -9.32 -19.49
N ASP A 68 -1.65 -8.95 -20.19
CA ASP A 68 -1.63 -9.01 -21.66
C ASP A 68 -1.56 -10.45 -22.16
N GLY A 69 -2.18 -10.68 -23.32
CA GLY A 69 -2.29 -11.97 -23.97
C GLY A 69 -3.73 -12.45 -24.08
N TYR A 70 -3.87 -13.69 -24.52
CA TYR A 70 -5.16 -14.33 -24.70
C TYR A 70 -5.10 -15.77 -24.21
N PHE A 71 -6.26 -16.27 -23.82
CA PHE A 71 -6.42 -17.66 -23.41
C PHE A 71 -6.07 -18.61 -24.57
N GLY A 72 -5.22 -19.61 -24.31
CA GLY A 72 -4.81 -20.57 -25.33
C GLY A 72 -3.52 -20.23 -26.08
N ARG A 73 -2.76 -19.20 -25.65
CA ARG A 73 -1.40 -18.98 -26.16
C ARG A 73 -0.50 -20.17 -25.78
N ASN A 74 -0.15 -21.01 -26.75
CA ASN A 74 0.80 -22.10 -26.55
C ASN A 74 2.22 -21.54 -26.39
N ARG A 75 2.81 -21.69 -25.20
CA ARG A 75 4.20 -21.28 -24.89
C ARG A 75 5.18 -22.45 -24.91
N VAL A 76 4.71 -23.66 -25.24
CA VAL A 76 5.56 -24.85 -25.32
C VAL A 76 6.43 -24.74 -26.57
N ASN A 77 7.75 -24.70 -26.38
CA ASN A 77 8.70 -24.78 -27.47
C ASN A 77 8.78 -26.22 -27.99
N PRO A 78 8.38 -26.51 -29.25
CA PRO A 78 8.35 -27.88 -29.77
C PRO A 78 9.74 -28.50 -29.88
N ARG A 79 10.80 -27.69 -30.02
CA ARG A 79 12.19 -28.15 -30.17
C ARG A 79 12.90 -28.42 -28.84
N ALA A 80 12.24 -28.14 -27.71
CA ALA A 80 12.87 -28.24 -26.39
C ALA A 80 13.34 -29.66 -26.08
N LYS A 81 12.54 -30.68 -26.44
CA LYS A 81 12.88 -32.08 -26.20
C LYS A 81 14.13 -32.52 -26.97
N GLU A 82 14.26 -32.09 -28.21
CA GLU A 82 15.38 -32.42 -29.09
C GLU A 82 16.68 -31.74 -28.65
N ALA A 83 16.60 -30.50 -28.16
CA ALA A 83 17.77 -29.75 -27.71
C ALA A 83 18.32 -30.23 -26.35
N LEU A 84 17.50 -30.88 -25.52
CA LEU A 84 17.85 -31.21 -24.14
C LEU A 84 19.08 -32.12 -23.98
N PRO A 85 19.27 -33.20 -24.76
CA PRO A 85 20.49 -34.03 -24.66
C PRO A 85 21.75 -33.21 -24.93
N LYS A 86 21.72 -32.37 -25.97
CA LYS A 86 22.88 -31.56 -26.36
C LYS A 86 23.27 -30.55 -25.28
N ILE A 87 22.30 -29.92 -24.62
CA ILE A 87 22.56 -28.97 -23.53
C ILE A 87 23.18 -29.68 -22.32
N ARG A 88 22.82 -30.93 -22.04
CA ARG A 88 23.35 -31.69 -20.90
C ARG A 88 24.80 -32.16 -21.09
N GLU A 89 25.29 -32.19 -22.32
CA GLU A 89 26.67 -32.55 -22.66
C GLU A 89 27.64 -31.36 -22.64
N LEU A 90 27.14 -30.12 -22.61
CA LEU A 90 27.93 -28.89 -22.53
C LEU A 90 28.29 -28.57 -21.08
#